data_AF-A0A4S8KNB3-F1
#
_entry.id   AF-A0A4S8KNB3-F1
#
_cell.length_a   1.000
_cell.length_b   1.000
_cell.length_c   1.000
_cell.angle_alpha   90.00
_cell.angle_beta   90.00
_cell.angle_gamma   90.00
#
_symmetry.space_group_name_H-M   'P 1'
#
loop_
_entity.id
_entity.type
_entity.pdbx_description
1 polymer ?
#
loop_
_entity_poly.entity_id
_entity_poly.type
_entity_poly.pdbx_seq_one_letter_code
_entity_poly.pdbx_strand_id
1 'polypeptide(L)' 'MLPQELVDSIIDHLFDDPVSLKTCALVSKSWLPSTRHHIFHHIRLDPSQNPNPTKSLCRLLKTTPEIRPCVQHLHL' A
#
# COMPACT_ATOMS: atom_id res chain seq x y z
N MET A 1 -10.75 8.01 -18.93
CA MET A 1 -10.64 7.37 -17.60
C MET A 1 -11.18 5.96 -17.74
N LEU A 2 -10.50 4.97 -17.17
CA LEU A 2 -11.01 3.60 -17.10
C LEU A 2 -12.12 3.53 -16.02
N PRO A 3 -13.15 2.69 -16.19
CA PRO A 3 -14.07 2.32 -15.11
C PRO A 3 -13.31 1.83 -13.88
N GLN A 4 -13.78 2.21 -12.68
CA GLN A 4 -13.09 1.86 -11.43
C GLN A 4 -12.99 0.34 -11.23
N GLU A 5 -14.02 -0.43 -11.58
CA GLU A 5 -13.99 -1.89 -11.47
C GLU A 5 -12.89 -2.55 -12.31
N LEU A 6 -12.54 -1.97 -13.47
CA LEU A 6 -11.42 -2.47 -14.27
C LEU A 6 -10.08 -2.14 -13.61
N VAL A 7 -9.95 -0.95 -13.01
CA VAL A 7 -8.75 -0.59 -12.26
C VAL A 7 -8.59 -1.54 -11.07
N ASP A 8 -9.65 -1.75 -10.30
CA ASP A 8 -9.65 -2.65 -9.14
C ASP A 8 -9.29 -4.08 -9.57
N SER A 9 -9.90 -4.58 -10.65
CA SER A 9 -9.56 -5.90 -11.21
C SER A 9 -8.09 -5.99 -11.60
N ILE A 10 -7.50 -4.96 -12.24
CA ILE A 10 -6.08 -4.96 -12.60
C ILE A 10 -5.21 -5.01 -11.34
N ILE A 11 -5.53 -4.20 -10.33
CA ILE A 11 -4.77 -4.13 -9.09
C ILE A 11 -4.86 -5.45 -8.31
N ASP A 12 -6.03 -6.08 -8.28
CA ASP A 12 -6.24 -7.37 -7.61
C ASP A 12 -5.34 -8.48 -8.17
N HIS A 13 -4.98 -8.43 -9.46
CA HIS A 13 -4.04 -9.38 -10.07
C HIS A 13 -2.57 -9.12 -9.68
N LEU A 14 -2.26 -7.99 -9.05
CA LEU A 14 -0.91 -7.57 -8.66
C LEU A 14 -0.65 -7.72 -7.16
N PHE A 15 -1.51 -8.43 -6.43
CA PHE A 15 -1.47 -8.53 -4.96
C PHE A 15 -0.12 -9.03 -4.40
N ASP A 16 0.63 -9.83 -5.17
CA ASP A 16 1.92 -10.40 -4.79
C ASP A 16 3.14 -9.64 -5.36
N ASP A 17 2.92 -8.61 -6.19
CA ASP A 17 3.96 -7.79 -6.81
C ASP A 17 3.94 -6.34 -6.29
N PRO A 18 4.59 -6.07 -5.13
CA PRO A 18 4.64 -4.74 -4.56
C PRO A 18 5.42 -3.72 -5.42
N VAL A 19 6.24 -4.15 -6.38
CA VAL A 19 6.95 -3.24 -7.29
C VAL A 19 5.98 -2.71 -8.35
N SER A 20 5.19 -3.60 -8.94
CA SER A 20 4.14 -3.22 -9.89
C SER A 20 3.06 -2.37 -9.21
N LEU A 21 2.60 -2.74 -8.01
CA LEU A 21 1.62 -1.95 -7.25
C LEU A 21 2.08 -0.51 -7.00
N LYS A 22 3.36 -0.31 -6.65
CA LYS A 22 3.94 1.04 -6.48
C LYS A 22 3.96 1.82 -7.79
N THR A 23 4.24 1.16 -8.90
CA THR A 23 4.23 1.79 -10.24
C THR A 23 2.81 2.21 -10.61
N CYS A 24 1.82 1.34 -10.37
CA CYS A 24 0.40 1.62 -10.56
C CYS A 24 -0.10 2.82 -9.73
N ALA A 25 0.41 2.99 -8.50
CA ALA A 25 0.07 4.14 -7.65
C ALA A 25 0.49 5.49 -8.26
N LEU A 26 1.44 5.49 -9.21
CA LEU A 26 1.93 6.69 -9.88
C LEU A 26 1.21 6.99 -11.21
N VAL A 27 0.40 6.06 -11.72
CA VAL A 27 -0.28 6.20 -13.02
C VAL A 27 -1.32 7.33 -12.98
N SER A 28 -2.21 7.33 -11.98
CA SER A 28 -3.19 8.41 -11.79
C SER A 28 -3.83 8.37 -10.40
N LYS A 29 -4.52 9.46 -10.04
CA LYS A 29 -5.23 9.56 -8.74
C LYS A 29 -6.32 8.51 -8.54
N SER A 30 -6.96 8.00 -9.61
CA SER A 30 -8.02 7.00 -9.48
C SER A 30 -7.50 5.59 -9.15
N TRP A 31 -6.21 5.33 -9.38
CA TRP A 31 -5.55 4.06 -9.04
C TRP A 31 -5.03 4.04 -7.61
N LEU A 32 -4.88 5.23 -7.01
CA LEU A 32 -4.29 5.42 -5.70
C LEU A 32 -5.06 4.71 -4.57
N PRO A 33 -6.41 4.70 -4.49
CA PRO A 33 -7.12 4.05 -3.40
C PRO A 33 -6.87 2.55 -3.36
N SER A 34 -7.04 1.87 -4.49
CA SER A 34 -6.93 0.41 -4.62
C SER A 34 -5.48 -0.04 -4.46
N THR A 35 -4.53 0.67 -5.08
CA THR A 35 -3.08 0.38 -4.90
C THR A 35 -2.63 0.56 -3.46
N ARG A 36 -3.03 1.66 -2.79
CA ARG A 36 -2.72 1.88 -1.37
C ARG A 36 -3.31 0.80 -0.49
N HIS A 37 -4.54 0.37 -0.78
CA HIS A 37 -5.15 -0.74 -0.07
C HIS A 37 -4.26 -1.98 -0.14
N HIS A 38 -3.93 -2.46 -1.34
CA HIS A 38 -3.08 -3.65 -1.51
C HIS A 38 -1.66 -3.49 -0.96
N ILE A 39 -1.03 -2.32 -1.13
CA ILE A 39 0.34 -2.06 -0.63
C ILE A 39 0.39 -2.07 0.91
N PHE A 40 -0.60 -1.46 1.57
CA PHE A 40 -0.59 -1.30 3.02
C PHE A 40 -1.41 -2.36 3.76
N HIS A 41 -2.14 -3.23 3.05
CA HIS A 41 -2.93 -4.32 3.62
C HIS A 41 -2.07 -5.27 4.46
N HIS A 42 -0.86 -5.60 3.99
CA HIS A 42 0.13 -6.38 4.73
C HIS A 42 1.42 -5.60 4.93
N ILE A 43 1.68 -5.19 6.17
CA ILE A 43 2.95 -4.55 6.56
C ILE A 43 3.80 -5.56 7.32
N ARG A 44 5.01 -5.83 6.79
CA ARG A 44 6.05 -6.59 7.49
C ARG A 44 7.05 -5.62 8.11
N LEU A 45 7.22 -5.71 9.42
CA LEU A 45 8.19 -4.93 10.18
C LEU A 45 9.48 -5.73 10.35
N ASP A 46 10.33 -5.72 9.32
CA ASP A 46 11.59 -6.45 9.36
C ASP A 46 12.73 -5.58 9.95
N PRO A 47 13.26 -5.91 11.14
CA PRO A 47 14.37 -5.17 11.75
C PRO A 47 15.68 -5.28 10.97
N SER A 48 15.84 -6.30 10.11
CA SER A 48 17.02 -6.46 9.25
C SER A 48 17.05 -5.45 8.10
N GLN A 49 15.87 -5.03 7.62
CA GLN A 49 15.71 -4.05 6.53
C GLN A 49 15.59 -2.61 7.06
N ASN A 50 15.06 -2.44 8.28
CA ASN A 50 14.89 -1.15 8.90
C ASN A 50 15.14 -1.26 10.41
N PRO A 51 16.14 -0.55 10.97
CA PRO A 51 16.48 -0.66 12.40
C PRO A 51 15.37 -0.15 13.34
N ASN A 52 14.39 0.61 12.85
CA ASN A 52 13.25 1.10 13.63
C ASN A 52 11.96 1.04 12.81
N PRO A 53 11.43 -0.17 12.52
CA PRO A 53 10.34 -0.35 11.57
C PRO A 53 9.03 0.22 12.13
N THR A 54 8.75 0.01 13.43
CA THR A 54 7.62 0.61 14.15
C THR A 54 7.64 2.13 14.15
N LYS A 55 8.81 2.76 14.38
CA LYS A 55 8.94 4.22 14.37
C LYS A 55 8.69 4.79 12.96
N SER A 56 9.16 4.10 11.94
CA SER A 56 8.93 4.46 10.53
C SER A 56 7.45 4.36 10.16
N LEU A 57 6.78 3.30 10.58
CA LEU A 57 5.33 3.14 10.39
C LEU A 57 4.55 4.24 11.15
N CYS A 58 4.86 4.49 12.42
CA CYS A 58 4.24 5.56 13.20
C CYS A 58 4.43 6.93 12.55
N ARG A 59 5.60 7.21 11.96
CA ARG A 59 5.85 8.45 11.21
C ARG A 59 4.97 8.50 9.96
N LEU A 60 4.88 7.41 9.20
CA LEU A 60 4.06 7.32 7.99
C LEU A 60 2.57 7.57 8.30
N LEU A 61 2.03 6.94 9.36
CA LEU A 61 0.63 7.12 9.79
C LEU A 61 0.34 8.51 10.37
N LYS A 62 1.38 9.29 10.71
CA LYS A 62 1.26 10.71 11.10
C LYS A 62 1.31 11.63 9.90
N THR A 63 2.18 11.35 8.92
CA THR A 63 2.30 12.16 7.70
C THR A 63 1.16 11.91 6.72
N THR A 64 0.56 10.74 6.76
CA THR A 64 -0.44 10.28 5.79
C THR A 64 -1.56 9.57 6.56
N PRO A 65 -2.51 10.32 7.15
CA PRO A 65 -3.57 9.72 7.95
C PRO A 65 -4.53 8.86 7.12
N GLU A 66 -4.68 9.12 5.81
CA GLU A 66 -5.61 8.40 4.96
C GLU A 66 -5.22 6.94 4.66
N ILE A 67 -3.98 6.53 4.95
CA ILE A 67 -3.55 5.12 4.80
C ILE A 67 -3.84 4.27 6.05
N ARG A 68 -4.24 4.88 7.19
CA ARG A 68 -4.59 4.14 8.41
C ARG A 68 -5.60 3.01 8.17
N PRO A 69 -6.74 3.22 7.47
CA PRO A 69 -7.70 2.14 7.24
C PRO A 69 -7.18 1.05 6.29
N CYS A 70 -6.09 1.32 5.55
CA CYS A 70 -5.49 0.32 4.67
C CYS A 70 -4.62 -0.68 5.44
N VAL A 71 -4.18 -0.36 6.66
CA VAL A 71 -3.34 -1.27 7.47
C VAL A 71 -4.23 -2.28 8.18
N GLN A 72 -4.33 -3.50 7.64
CA GLN A 72 -5.16 -4.56 8.21
C GLN A 72 -4.35 -5.66 8.90
N HIS A 73 -3.20 -6.02 8.32
CA HIS A 73 -2.35 -7.10 8.82
C HIS A 73 -0.93 -6.62 9.05
N LEU A 74 -0.44 -6.85 10.27
CA LEU A 74 0.87 -6.39 10.73
C LEU A 74 1.67 -7.61 11.18
N HIS A 75 2.78 -7.88 10.49
CA HIS A 75 3.68 -8.99 10.78
C HIS A 75 5.00 -8.45 11.33
N LEU A 76 5.54 -9.15 12.32
CA LEU A 76 6.82 -8.87 12.98
C LEU A 76 7.91 -9.82 12.47
#